data_AF-A0AAD9T6G9-F1
#
_entry.id   AF-A0AAD9T6G9-F1
#
_cell.length_a   1.000
_cell.length_b   1.000
_cell.length_c   1.000
_cell.angle_alpha   90.00
_cell.angle_beta   90.00
_cell.angle_gamma   90.00
#
_symmetry.space_group_name_H-M   'P 1'
#
loop_
_entity.id
_entity.type
_entity.pdbx_description
1 polymer ?
#
loop_
_entity_poly.entity_id
_entity_poly.type
_entity_poly.pdbx_seq_one_letter_code
_entity_poly.pdbx_strand_id
1 'polypeptide(L)'
;MSPRIPPLLEPYLVLPSEASLILLTSVLGASSNWLVLRFLHSALIGSDLTSEGVIAPEDEPKVLLVSFLRDLAFWKDNARRLGLDLDKLGIKKKFAFVDGLSGIFLPQQNVTSTSKVGEKILISQSLDNIYSEIKYAIRGLKDSEGSGKVLIVIDQLDFLLAAGGEQAGVVEIGNMLLGLRENAYATIVCISADHPLSAGHQTPLESDHAGFLLSTAHQADLIMSLRLLDTGTANDVSGVLRITIGDETEQNIQKRTEDRELLYFVGGDGGVKVFERGQ
;
A
#
# COMPACT_ATOMS: atom_id res chain seq x y z
N MET A 1 5.58 -15.38 -20.85
CA MET A 1 5.42 -15.00 -19.43
C MET A 1 4.66 -13.70 -19.40
N SER A 2 3.66 -13.55 -18.52
CA SER A 2 3.00 -12.24 -18.33
C SER A 2 4.02 -11.23 -17.79
N PRO A 3 4.01 -9.97 -18.25
CA PRO A 3 4.92 -8.95 -17.74
C PRO A 3 4.69 -8.74 -16.24
N ARG A 4 5.75 -8.42 -15.50
CA ARG A 4 5.66 -8.18 -14.05
C ARG A 4 4.76 -6.99 -13.76
N ILE A 5 4.87 -5.92 -14.54
CA ILE A 5 3.95 -4.78 -14.53
C ILE A 5 3.02 -4.91 -15.76
N PRO A 6 1.69 -4.99 -15.58
CA PRO A 6 0.76 -4.91 -16.70
C PRO A 6 0.92 -3.56 -17.43
N PRO A 7 1.05 -3.52 -18.77
CA PRO A 7 1.35 -2.29 -19.52
C PRO A 7 0.34 -1.15 -19.28
N LEU A 8 -0.95 -1.49 -19.13
CA LEU A 8 -2.00 -0.52 -18.84
C LEU A 8 -1.88 0.15 -17.46
N LEU A 9 -1.08 -0.42 -16.55
CA LEU A 9 -0.82 0.13 -15.22
C LEU A 9 0.51 0.86 -15.10
N GLU A 10 1.40 0.72 -16.08
CA GLU A 10 2.75 1.31 -16.03
C GLU A 10 2.74 2.82 -15.73
N PRO A 11 1.87 3.66 -16.32
CA PRO A 11 1.82 5.08 -16.03
C PRO A 11 1.42 5.42 -14.59
N TYR A 12 0.66 4.54 -13.93
CA TYR A 12 0.08 4.77 -12.60
C TYR A 12 0.94 4.20 -11.46
N LEU A 13 1.93 3.35 -11.78
CA LEU A 13 2.79 2.69 -10.80
C LEU A 13 4.15 3.37 -10.63
N VAL A 14 4.41 4.46 -11.35
CA VAL A 14 5.64 5.26 -11.18
C VAL A 14 5.74 5.82 -9.77
N LEU A 15 6.94 6.19 -9.33
CA LEU A 15 7.11 6.87 -8.05
C LEU A 15 6.19 8.12 -8.01
N PRO A 16 5.33 8.26 -6.97
CA PRO A 16 4.44 9.41 -6.87
C PRO A 16 5.22 10.71 -6.67
N SER A 17 4.58 11.86 -6.86
CA SER A 17 5.18 13.14 -6.50
C SER A 17 5.36 13.26 -4.98
N GLU A 18 6.23 14.17 -4.55
CA GLU A 18 6.42 14.46 -3.13
C GLU A 18 5.10 14.84 -2.45
N ALA A 19 4.93 14.38 -1.20
CA ALA A 19 3.74 14.52 -0.37
C ALA A 19 2.46 13.84 -0.91
N SER A 20 2.54 13.11 -2.03
CA SER A 20 1.37 12.49 -2.64
C SER A 20 0.77 11.37 -1.77
N LEU A 21 -0.56 11.27 -1.80
CA LEU A 21 -1.35 10.21 -1.20
C LEU A 21 -2.06 9.41 -2.30
N ILE A 22 -1.74 8.12 -2.38
CA ILE A 22 -2.47 7.14 -3.20
C ILE A 22 -3.36 6.32 -2.28
N LEU A 23 -4.64 6.24 -2.61
CA LEU A 23 -5.61 5.41 -1.90
C LEU A 23 -5.93 4.16 -2.73
N LEU A 24 -5.66 2.99 -2.17
CA LEU A 24 -6.11 1.71 -2.72
C LEU A 24 -7.35 1.27 -1.94
N THR A 25 -8.47 1.07 -2.65
CA THR A 25 -9.68 0.50 -2.02
C THR A 25 -9.93 -0.90 -2.54
N SER A 26 -10.43 -1.77 -1.66
CA SER A 26 -10.72 -3.16 -2.00
C SER A 26 -11.93 -3.68 -1.24
N VAL A 27 -12.59 -4.69 -1.80
CA VAL A 27 -13.62 -5.47 -1.09
C VAL A 27 -13.07 -6.86 -0.77
N LEU A 28 -13.73 -7.60 0.13
CA LEU A 28 -13.29 -8.92 0.58
C LEU A 28 -13.00 -9.89 -0.59
N GLY A 29 -13.81 -9.84 -1.66
CA GLY A 29 -13.63 -10.67 -2.85
C GLY A 29 -12.59 -10.16 -3.85
N ALA A 30 -12.05 -8.95 -3.68
CA ALA A 30 -11.18 -8.26 -4.64
C ALA A 30 -10.06 -7.50 -3.93
N SER A 31 -9.07 -8.23 -3.40
CA SER A 31 -7.98 -7.67 -2.58
C SER A 31 -6.96 -6.82 -3.35
N SER A 32 -6.44 -5.77 -2.68
CA SER A 32 -5.39 -4.86 -3.17
C SER A 32 -3.95 -5.41 -3.11
N ASN A 33 -3.70 -6.55 -2.48
CA ASN A 33 -2.32 -7.04 -2.25
C ASN A 33 -1.50 -7.17 -3.55
N TRP A 34 -2.13 -7.63 -4.63
CA TRP A 34 -1.44 -7.82 -5.90
C TRP A 34 -0.95 -6.49 -6.48
N LEU A 35 -1.70 -5.41 -6.24
CA LEU A 35 -1.41 -4.06 -6.68
C LEU A 35 -0.34 -3.43 -5.78
N VAL A 36 -0.42 -3.62 -4.46
CA VAL A 36 0.66 -3.27 -3.52
C VAL A 36 1.98 -3.87 -3.99
N LEU A 37 2.00 -5.16 -4.32
CA LEU A 37 3.20 -5.83 -4.83
C LEU A 37 3.73 -5.22 -6.14
N ARG A 38 2.86 -4.64 -6.99
CA ARG A 38 3.30 -3.93 -8.21
C ARG A 38 3.90 -2.56 -7.89
N PHE A 39 3.35 -1.84 -6.91
CA PHE A 39 4.00 -0.64 -6.39
C PHE A 39 5.36 -0.95 -5.76
N LEU A 40 5.47 -2.01 -4.96
CA LEU A 40 6.76 -2.46 -4.43
C LEU A 40 7.74 -2.81 -5.55
N HIS A 41 7.30 -3.55 -6.57
CA HIS A 41 8.14 -3.89 -7.72
C HIS A 41 8.61 -2.65 -8.47
N SER A 42 7.70 -1.73 -8.78
CA SER A 42 8.02 -0.49 -9.49
C SER A 42 9.00 0.38 -8.70
N ALA A 43 8.78 0.55 -7.40
CA ALA A 43 9.66 1.36 -6.56
C ALA A 43 11.04 0.71 -6.34
N LEU A 44 11.12 -0.61 -6.16
CA LEU A 44 12.36 -1.30 -5.75
C LEU A 44 13.19 -1.85 -6.92
N ILE A 45 12.56 -2.11 -8.07
CA ILE A 45 13.21 -2.64 -9.29
C ILE A 45 13.03 -1.68 -10.47
N GLY A 46 11.98 -0.87 -10.53
CA GLY A 46 11.74 0.03 -11.67
C GLY A 46 12.89 1.02 -11.92
N SER A 47 13.73 1.30 -10.92
CA SER A 47 14.99 2.04 -11.08
C SER A 47 16.07 1.28 -11.87
N ASP A 48 16.07 -0.05 -11.85
CA ASP A 48 17.04 -0.92 -12.53
C ASP A 48 16.71 -1.15 -14.02
N LEU A 49 15.45 -0.93 -14.45
CA LEU A 49 14.99 -1.20 -15.83
C LEU A 49 15.01 0.05 -16.74
N THR A 50 14.94 1.25 -16.17
CA THR A 50 15.17 2.51 -16.90
C THR A 50 16.66 2.80 -17.14
N SER A 51 17.55 1.91 -16.70
CA SER A 51 19.00 2.06 -16.69
C SER A 51 19.70 1.88 -18.05
N GLU A 52 19.07 2.29 -19.16
CA GLU A 52 19.84 2.83 -20.30
C GLU A 52 20.14 4.34 -20.11
N GLY A 53 19.54 4.99 -19.10
CA GLY A 53 19.90 6.32 -18.63
C GLY A 53 20.32 6.30 -17.15
N VAL A 54 21.43 6.97 -16.86
CA VAL A 54 22.08 7.04 -15.54
C VAL A 54 21.16 7.71 -14.50
N ILE A 55 20.28 6.95 -13.85
CA ILE A 55 19.74 7.37 -12.55
C ILE A 55 20.88 7.18 -11.56
N ALA A 56 21.32 8.27 -10.94
CA ALA A 56 22.35 8.17 -9.93
C ALA A 56 21.81 7.30 -8.76
N PRO A 57 22.65 6.44 -8.15
CA PRO A 57 22.21 5.57 -7.03
C PRO A 57 21.57 6.34 -5.88
N GLU A 58 21.89 7.63 -5.78
CA GLU A 58 21.35 8.62 -4.86
C GLU A 58 19.92 9.09 -5.15
N ASP A 59 19.24 8.57 -6.18
CA ASP A 59 17.83 8.91 -6.48
C ASP A 59 16.86 7.73 -6.31
N GLU A 60 17.35 6.54 -5.97
CA GLU A 60 16.51 5.36 -5.83
C GLU A 60 15.61 5.45 -4.58
N PRO A 61 14.29 5.22 -4.71
CA PRO A 61 13.38 5.28 -3.59
C PRO A 61 13.55 4.05 -2.69
N LYS A 62 13.32 4.25 -1.40
CA LYS A 62 13.24 3.20 -0.38
C LYS A 62 11.79 2.95 -0.01
N VAL A 63 11.45 1.75 0.43
CA VAL A 63 10.08 1.40 0.78
C VAL A 63 9.96 0.94 2.22
N LEU A 64 9.02 1.56 2.95
CA LEU A 64 8.55 1.07 4.24
C LEU A 64 7.16 0.46 4.04
N LEU A 65 7.02 -0.85 4.24
CA LEU A 65 5.73 -1.53 4.24
C LEU A 65 5.25 -1.73 5.68
N VAL A 66 4.12 -1.13 6.03
CA VAL A 66 3.42 -1.33 7.30
C VAL A 66 2.18 -2.15 7.00
N SER A 67 1.93 -3.23 7.73
CA SER A 67 0.71 -4.03 7.55
C SER A 67 0.05 -4.33 8.89
N PHE A 68 -1.25 -4.07 8.96
CA PHE A 68 -2.09 -4.34 10.12
C PHE A 68 -2.90 -5.63 10.00
N LEU A 69 -2.84 -6.33 8.86
CA LEU A 69 -3.57 -7.58 8.64
C LEU A 69 -2.71 -8.76 8.18
N ARG A 70 -1.46 -8.56 7.79
CA ARG A 70 -0.62 -9.60 7.18
C ARG A 70 0.81 -9.51 7.70
N ASP A 71 1.40 -10.66 7.98
CA ASP A 71 2.79 -10.74 8.43
C ASP A 71 3.79 -10.59 7.27
N LEU A 72 5.09 -10.48 7.61
CA LEU A 72 6.15 -10.37 6.60
C LEU A 72 6.28 -11.63 5.75
N ALA A 73 5.93 -12.81 6.29
CA ALA A 73 6.01 -14.07 5.55
C ALA A 73 5.06 -14.06 4.35
N PHE A 74 3.83 -13.59 4.54
CA PHE A 74 2.87 -13.38 3.47
C PHE A 74 3.44 -12.49 2.36
N TRP A 75 4.01 -11.34 2.71
CA TRP A 75 4.56 -10.41 1.71
C TRP A 75 5.78 -10.98 0.99
N LYS A 76 6.68 -11.67 1.70
CA LYS A 76 7.85 -12.33 1.11
C LYS A 76 7.46 -13.39 0.08
N ASP A 77 6.52 -14.25 0.42
CA ASP A 77 6.13 -15.34 -0.47
C ASP A 77 5.48 -14.83 -1.77
N ASN A 78 4.66 -13.77 -1.66
CA ASN A 78 4.06 -13.16 -2.85
C ASN A 78 5.06 -12.30 -3.65
N ALA A 79 5.96 -11.58 -2.99
CA ALA A 79 7.02 -10.81 -3.64
C ALA A 79 7.99 -11.70 -4.42
N ARG A 80 8.39 -12.85 -3.88
CA ARG A 80 9.25 -13.82 -4.56
C ARG A 80 8.66 -14.31 -5.89
N ARG A 81 7.34 -14.49 -5.97
CA ARG A 81 6.65 -14.85 -7.21
C ARG A 81 6.81 -13.80 -8.31
N LEU A 82 7.04 -12.54 -7.93
CA LEU A 82 7.34 -11.42 -8.84
C LEU A 82 8.84 -11.20 -9.08
N GLY A 83 9.71 -12.01 -8.49
CA GLY A 83 11.17 -11.84 -8.57
C GLY A 83 11.72 -10.82 -7.57
N LEU A 84 10.93 -10.39 -6.59
CA LEU A 84 11.38 -9.50 -5.50
C LEU A 84 11.87 -10.32 -4.31
N ASP A 85 13.13 -10.10 -3.93
CA ASP A 85 13.73 -10.69 -2.74
C ASP A 85 13.81 -9.64 -1.63
N LEU A 86 12.75 -9.55 -0.82
CA LEU A 86 12.64 -8.55 0.25
C LEU A 86 13.71 -8.72 1.33
N ASP A 87 14.22 -9.94 1.56
CA ASP A 87 15.32 -10.18 2.51
C ASP A 87 16.61 -9.50 2.01
N LYS A 88 16.95 -9.69 0.73
CA LYS A 88 18.11 -8.99 0.12
C LYS A 88 17.94 -7.48 0.11
N LEU A 89 16.75 -6.98 -0.18
CA LEU A 89 16.45 -5.54 -0.19
C LEU A 89 16.51 -4.94 1.23
N GLY A 90 16.12 -5.71 2.25
CA GLY A 90 16.29 -5.34 3.66
C GLY A 90 17.75 -5.23 4.09
N ILE A 91 18.59 -6.19 3.69
CA ILE A 91 20.06 -6.13 3.92
C ILE A 91 20.68 -4.90 3.26
N LYS A 92 20.22 -4.57 2.04
CA LYS A 92 20.62 -3.35 1.31
C LYS A 92 20.02 -2.05 1.88
N LYS A 93 19.20 -2.13 2.93
CA LYS A 93 18.46 -0.99 3.52
C LYS A 93 17.60 -0.21 2.51
N LYS A 94 17.13 -0.89 1.45
CA LYS A 94 16.15 -0.36 0.49
C LYS A 94 14.70 -0.64 0.90
N PHE A 95 14.50 -1.66 1.74
CA PHE A 95 13.18 -2.09 2.20
C PHE A 95 13.19 -2.27 3.73
N ALA A 96 12.09 -1.89 4.38
CA ALA A 96 11.81 -2.27 5.75
C ALA A 96 10.32 -2.64 5.91
N PHE A 97 10.04 -3.44 6.93
CA PHE A 97 8.70 -3.90 7.26
C PHE A 97 8.35 -3.60 8.72
N VAL A 98 7.13 -3.14 8.94
CA VAL A 98 6.52 -2.98 10.27
C VAL A 98 5.29 -3.89 10.37
N ASP A 99 5.38 -4.87 11.27
CA ASP A 99 4.27 -5.75 11.63
C ASP A 99 3.38 -5.05 12.67
N GLY A 100 2.20 -4.61 12.24
CA GLY A 100 1.17 -4.02 13.10
C GLY A 100 0.11 -5.01 13.57
N LEU A 101 0.27 -6.30 13.30
CA LEU A 101 -0.69 -7.35 13.67
C LEU A 101 -0.17 -8.24 14.79
N SER A 102 0.96 -8.90 14.58
CA SER A 102 1.37 -10.09 15.32
C SER A 102 1.65 -9.81 16.80
N GLY A 103 2.38 -8.74 17.10
CA GLY A 103 2.75 -8.40 18.48
C GLY A 103 1.66 -7.62 19.24
N ILE A 104 0.69 -7.05 18.53
CA ILE A 104 -0.36 -6.21 19.09
C ILE A 104 -1.64 -7.02 19.38
N PHE A 105 -2.02 -7.94 18.48
CA PHE A 105 -3.35 -8.55 18.48
C PHE A 105 -3.36 -10.08 18.52
N LEU A 106 -2.25 -10.75 18.20
CA LEU A 106 -2.18 -12.21 18.28
C LEU A 106 -1.67 -12.66 19.65
N PRO A 107 -2.11 -13.83 20.17
CA PRO A 107 -1.53 -14.39 21.37
C PRO A 107 -0.01 -14.50 21.21
N GLN A 108 0.75 -14.16 22.27
CA GLN A 108 2.21 -14.31 22.28
C GLN A 108 2.56 -15.77 21.97
N GLN A 109 2.80 -16.06 20.70
CA GLN A 109 3.65 -17.18 20.34
C GLN A 109 5.02 -16.85 20.94
N ASN A 110 5.78 -17.88 21.34
CA ASN A 110 7.17 -17.72 21.79
C ASN A 110 8.04 -17.24 20.61
N VAL A 111 7.77 -16.04 20.11
CA VAL A 111 8.58 -15.34 19.13
C VAL A 111 9.74 -14.82 19.93
N THR A 112 10.79 -15.63 20.04
CA THR A 112 12.13 -15.10 20.28
C THR A 112 12.29 -13.90 19.35
N SER A 113 12.43 -12.72 19.93
CA SER A 113 12.56 -11.43 19.28
C SER A 113 13.86 -11.34 18.48
N THR A 114 14.05 -12.21 17.51
CA THR A 114 15.06 -12.05 16.47
C THR A 114 14.44 -11.16 15.42
N SER A 115 14.34 -9.87 15.71
CA SER A 115 14.05 -8.85 14.72
C SER A 115 15.10 -8.99 13.62
N LYS A 116 14.71 -9.55 12.48
CA LYS A 116 15.59 -9.64 11.32
C LYS A 116 15.91 -8.23 10.85
N VAL A 117 17.05 -8.05 10.18
CA VAL A 117 17.45 -6.75 9.64
C VAL A 117 16.32 -6.20 8.76
N GLY A 118 15.81 -5.03 9.10
CA GLY A 118 14.71 -4.38 8.37
C GLY A 118 13.30 -4.82 8.76
N GLU A 119 13.11 -5.58 9.85
CA GLU A 119 11.79 -6.00 10.34
C GLU A 119 11.56 -5.49 11.78
N LYS A 120 10.45 -4.78 11.99
CA LYS A 120 10.00 -4.30 13.30
C LYS A 120 8.62 -4.87 13.60
N ILE A 121 8.45 -5.45 14.78
CA ILE A 121 7.14 -5.90 15.27
C ILE A 121 6.66 -4.91 16.31
N LEU A 122 5.45 -4.36 16.12
CA LEU A 122 4.82 -3.49 17.09
C LEU A 122 4.24 -4.31 18.25
N ILE A 123 4.37 -3.79 19.47
CA ILE A 123 4.00 -4.50 20.71
C ILE A 123 2.96 -3.76 21.55
N SER A 124 2.71 -2.50 21.23
CA SER A 124 1.76 -1.64 21.96
C SER A 124 0.60 -1.26 21.05
N GLN A 125 -0.61 -1.32 21.61
CA GLN A 125 -1.84 -0.85 20.97
C GLN A 125 -1.98 0.68 20.97
N SER A 126 -1.11 1.41 21.70
CA SER A 126 -1.15 2.86 21.76
C SER A 126 -0.79 3.49 20.41
N LEU A 127 -1.67 4.34 19.88
CA LEU A 127 -1.42 5.07 18.63
C LEU A 127 -0.15 5.91 18.67
N ASP A 128 0.19 6.54 19.80
CA ASP A 128 1.43 7.30 19.94
C ASP A 128 2.67 6.41 19.78
N ASN A 129 2.61 5.18 20.30
CA ASN A 129 3.69 4.21 20.14
C ASN A 129 3.77 3.72 18.69
N ILE A 130 2.64 3.37 18.09
CA ILE A 130 2.54 2.96 16.68
C ILE A 130 3.14 4.05 15.78
N TYR A 131 2.69 5.30 15.95
CA TYR A 131 3.21 6.46 15.22
C TYR A 131 4.72 6.62 15.41
N SER A 132 5.20 6.58 16.65
CA SER A 132 6.62 6.80 16.97
C SER A 132 7.52 5.72 16.38
N GLU A 133 7.09 4.46 16.41
CA GLU A 133 7.83 3.31 15.89
C GLU A 133 7.86 3.32 14.35
N ILE A 134 6.75 3.61 13.69
CA ILE A 134 6.72 3.78 12.23
C ILE A 134 7.62 4.97 11.83
N LYS A 135 7.53 6.10 12.53
CA LYS A 135 8.38 7.27 12.29
C LYS A 135 9.86 6.96 12.47
N TYR A 136 10.22 6.17 13.49
CA TYR A 136 11.58 5.70 13.69
C TYR A 136 12.06 4.82 12.52
N ALA A 137 11.21 3.92 12.02
CA ALA A 137 11.53 3.11 10.85
C ALA A 137 11.73 3.95 9.57
N ILE A 138 10.90 4.99 9.36
CA ILE A 138 11.09 5.94 8.26
C ILE A 138 12.47 6.61 8.37
N ARG A 139 12.83 7.13 9.54
CA ARG A 139 14.13 7.77 9.78
C ARG A 139 15.29 6.81 9.53
N GLY A 140 15.19 5.57 10.01
CA GLY A 140 16.22 4.55 9.77
C GLY A 140 16.47 4.25 8.29
N LEU A 141 15.43 4.34 7.45
CA LEU A 141 15.58 4.26 5.99
C LEU A 141 16.13 5.57 5.39
N LYS A 142 15.74 6.73 5.90
CA LYS A 142 16.27 8.03 5.43
C LYS A 142 17.77 8.17 5.68
N ASP A 143 18.23 7.73 6.84
CA ASP A 143 19.63 7.86 7.29
C ASP A 143 20.57 6.84 6.63
N SER A 144 20.06 5.84 5.89
CA SER A 144 20.90 4.95 5.09
C SER A 144 21.36 5.64 3.80
N GLU A 145 22.44 5.16 3.18
CA GLU A 145 22.95 5.70 1.92
C GLU A 145 21.86 5.75 0.82
N GLY A 146 21.86 6.79 -0.01
CA GLY A 146 20.88 6.99 -1.11
C GLY A 146 19.94 8.19 -0.92
N SER A 147 18.82 8.20 -1.68
CA SER A 147 17.99 9.39 -1.94
C SER A 147 17.21 10.02 -0.80
N GLY A 148 17.19 9.41 0.39
CA GLY A 148 16.30 9.81 1.48
C GLY A 148 14.79 9.76 1.14
N LYS A 149 14.40 9.41 -0.10
CA LYS A 149 13.01 9.32 -0.54
C LYS A 149 12.44 7.99 -0.06
N VAL A 150 11.57 8.06 0.96
CA VAL A 150 10.90 6.88 1.52
C VAL A 150 9.43 6.89 1.09
N LEU A 151 9.05 5.92 0.27
CA LEU A 151 7.67 5.58 -0.02
C LEU A 151 7.13 4.72 1.13
N ILE A 152 6.11 5.19 1.83
CA ILE A 152 5.41 4.37 2.83
C ILE A 152 4.20 3.72 2.18
N VAL A 153 4.05 2.42 2.39
CA VAL A 153 2.87 1.64 2.00
C VAL A 153 2.22 1.11 3.27
N ILE A 154 0.97 1.46 3.51
CA ILE A 154 0.21 1.06 4.70
C ILE A 154 -0.94 0.16 4.28
N ASP A 155 -0.85 -1.12 4.64
CA ASP A 155 -1.84 -2.15 4.36
C ASP A 155 -2.86 -2.25 5.51
N GLN A 156 -4.13 -2.00 5.15
CA GLN A 156 -5.34 -2.07 5.97
C GLN A 156 -5.27 -1.25 7.26
N LEU A 157 -5.01 0.05 7.12
CA LEU A 157 -4.96 0.99 8.25
C LEU A 157 -6.31 1.10 8.98
N ASP A 158 -7.40 0.94 8.24
CA ASP A 158 -8.78 0.90 8.72
C ASP A 158 -9.05 -0.20 9.75
N PHE A 159 -8.23 -1.25 9.80
CA PHE A 159 -8.33 -2.27 10.84
C PHE A 159 -8.22 -1.69 12.27
N LEU A 160 -7.46 -0.60 12.44
CA LEU A 160 -7.30 0.05 13.74
C LEU A 160 -8.60 0.65 14.26
N LEU A 161 -9.57 1.01 13.41
CA LEU A 161 -10.89 1.48 13.87
C LEU A 161 -11.65 0.38 14.62
N ALA A 162 -11.46 -0.88 14.21
CA ALA A 162 -12.12 -2.01 14.83
C ALA A 162 -11.32 -2.59 16.02
N ALA A 163 -9.99 -2.57 15.93
CA ALA A 163 -9.11 -3.29 16.87
C ALA A 163 -8.32 -2.38 17.82
N GLY A 164 -8.13 -1.10 17.51
CA GLY A 164 -7.27 -0.17 18.24
C GLY A 164 -7.84 0.35 19.57
N GLY A 165 -9.03 -0.11 19.97
CA GLY A 165 -9.71 0.31 21.19
C GLY A 165 -10.26 1.74 21.12
N GLU A 166 -10.69 2.27 22.27
CA GLU A 166 -11.40 3.56 22.35
C GLU A 166 -10.57 4.78 21.91
N GLN A 167 -9.23 4.66 21.91
CA GLN A 167 -8.32 5.74 21.55
C GLN A 167 -8.06 5.81 20.03
N ALA A 168 -8.52 4.82 19.26
CA ALA A 168 -8.27 4.69 17.83
C ALA A 168 -9.47 5.16 16.99
N GLY A 169 -9.95 6.37 17.26
CA GLY A 169 -11.03 6.98 16.50
C GLY A 169 -10.61 7.48 15.12
N VAL A 170 -11.60 7.88 14.32
CA VAL A 170 -11.40 8.39 12.95
C VAL A 170 -10.45 9.57 12.90
N VAL A 171 -10.61 10.51 13.85
CA VAL A 171 -9.81 11.73 13.91
C VAL A 171 -8.37 11.39 14.30
N GLU A 172 -8.18 10.52 15.29
CA GLU A 172 -6.87 10.12 15.80
C GLU A 172 -6.08 9.34 14.73
N ILE A 173 -6.71 8.39 14.04
CA ILE A 173 -6.08 7.65 12.94
C ILE A 173 -5.80 8.57 11.75
N GLY A 174 -6.72 9.49 11.42
CA GLY A 174 -6.49 10.51 10.40
C GLY A 174 -5.30 11.42 10.69
N ASN A 175 -5.18 11.89 11.94
CA ASN A 175 -4.04 12.70 12.40
C ASN A 175 -2.73 11.90 12.36
N MET A 176 -2.77 10.62 12.77
CA MET A 176 -1.61 9.75 12.65
C MET A 176 -1.17 9.60 11.19
N LEU A 177 -2.10 9.32 10.26
CA LEU A 177 -1.82 9.21 8.83
C LEU A 177 -1.20 10.51 8.29
N LEU A 178 -1.76 11.67 8.63
CA LEU A 178 -1.22 12.98 8.26
C LEU A 178 0.21 13.16 8.78
N GLY A 179 0.46 12.88 10.06
CA GLY A 179 1.79 12.97 10.65
C GLY A 179 2.80 12.00 10.02
N LEU A 180 2.36 10.82 9.56
CA LEU A 180 3.22 9.89 8.83
C LEU A 180 3.57 10.43 7.43
N ARG A 181 2.58 11.01 6.73
CA ARG A 181 2.76 11.63 5.41
C ARG A 181 3.79 12.76 5.45
N GLU A 182 3.75 13.61 6.47
CA GLU A 182 4.74 14.69 6.68
C GLU A 182 6.19 14.18 6.82
N ASN A 183 6.36 12.92 7.24
CA ASN A 183 7.67 12.32 7.45
C ASN A 183 8.11 11.43 6.29
N ALA A 184 7.24 11.11 5.33
CA ALA A 184 7.52 10.27 4.17
C ALA A 184 7.64 11.11 2.89
N TYR A 185 8.21 10.54 1.83
CA TYR A 185 8.24 11.20 0.52
C TYR A 185 6.88 11.12 -0.18
N ALA A 186 6.26 9.94 -0.17
CA ALA A 186 4.91 9.71 -0.67
C ALA A 186 4.28 8.55 0.12
N THR A 187 2.95 8.46 0.12
CA THR A 187 2.18 7.47 0.89
C THR A 187 1.19 6.72 0.02
N ILE A 188 1.15 5.40 0.16
CA ILE A 188 0.10 4.54 -0.37
C ILE A 188 -0.64 3.93 0.82
N VAL A 189 -1.95 4.10 0.90
CA VAL A 189 -2.77 3.52 1.97
C VAL A 189 -3.84 2.61 1.39
N CYS A 190 -4.00 1.44 1.98
CA CYS A 190 -5.05 0.48 1.63
C CYS A 190 -6.17 0.55 2.67
N ILE A 191 -7.41 0.66 2.20
CA ILE A 191 -8.61 0.71 3.04
C ILE A 191 -9.68 -0.23 2.46
N SER A 192 -10.42 -0.96 3.29
CA SER A 192 -11.59 -1.72 2.82
C SER A 192 -12.72 -0.78 2.39
N ALA A 193 -13.38 -1.11 1.29
CA ALA A 193 -14.58 -0.43 0.79
C ALA A 193 -15.76 -1.42 0.65
N ASP A 194 -15.80 -2.45 1.50
CA ASP A 194 -16.95 -3.37 1.56
C ASP A 194 -18.25 -2.60 1.79
N HIS A 195 -19.33 -2.99 1.09
CA HIS A 195 -20.61 -2.26 1.13
C HIS A 195 -21.15 -2.06 2.56
N PRO A 196 -21.11 -3.06 3.47
CA PRO A 196 -21.53 -2.85 4.86
C PRO A 196 -20.74 -1.74 5.57
N LEU A 197 -19.44 -1.61 5.29
CA LEU A 197 -18.54 -0.66 5.94
C LEU A 197 -18.54 0.74 5.32
N SER A 198 -19.07 0.87 4.10
CA SER A 198 -19.07 2.14 3.34
C SER A 198 -20.45 2.78 3.22
N ALA A 199 -21.53 1.99 3.26
CA ALA A 199 -22.90 2.48 3.08
C ALA A 199 -23.84 2.13 4.24
N GLY A 200 -23.50 1.17 5.09
CA GLY A 200 -24.35 0.63 6.14
C GLY A 200 -24.83 1.67 7.15
N HIS A 201 -23.94 2.53 7.65
CA HIS A 201 -24.19 3.59 8.67
C HIS A 201 -25.14 3.18 9.83
N GLN A 202 -25.28 1.89 10.11
CA GLN A 202 -26.14 1.36 11.17
C GLN A 202 -25.42 1.31 12.51
N THR A 203 -24.09 1.23 12.48
CA THR A 203 -23.25 1.19 13.68
C THR A 203 -22.25 2.34 13.72
N PRO A 204 -21.74 2.71 14.91
CA PRO A 204 -20.66 3.68 15.03
C PRO A 204 -19.43 3.28 14.21
N LEU A 205 -19.05 2.00 14.25
CA LEU A 205 -17.92 1.49 13.46
C LEU A 205 -18.12 1.68 11.96
N GLU A 206 -19.32 1.42 11.42
CA GLU A 206 -19.62 1.67 10.00
C GLU A 206 -19.56 3.15 9.65
N SER A 207 -20.05 4.02 10.53
CA SER A 207 -20.04 5.46 10.32
C SER A 207 -18.62 6.02 10.37
N ASP A 208 -17.83 5.52 11.31
CA ASP A 208 -16.43 5.88 11.50
C ASP A 208 -15.58 5.41 10.32
N HIS A 209 -15.77 4.16 9.88
CA HIS A 209 -15.10 3.61 8.71
C HIS A 209 -15.44 4.39 7.44
N ALA A 210 -16.73 4.65 7.19
CA ALA A 210 -17.17 5.43 6.03
C ALA A 210 -16.60 6.86 6.07
N GLY A 211 -16.59 7.50 7.24
CA GLY A 211 -16.02 8.83 7.45
C GLY A 211 -14.51 8.87 7.19
N PHE A 212 -13.77 7.87 7.69
CA PHE A 212 -12.34 7.74 7.47
C PHE A 212 -12.00 7.51 5.99
N LEU A 213 -12.70 6.57 5.34
CA LEU A 213 -12.53 6.27 3.91
C LEU A 213 -12.83 7.49 3.04
N LEU A 214 -13.96 8.17 3.26
CA LEU A 214 -14.35 9.33 2.49
C LEU A 214 -13.37 10.49 2.68
N SER A 215 -12.96 10.76 3.92
CA SER A 215 -11.97 11.81 4.22
C SER A 215 -10.63 11.52 3.56
N THR A 216 -10.18 10.26 3.58
CA THR A 216 -8.93 9.84 2.92
C THR A 216 -9.04 9.94 1.40
N ALA A 217 -10.18 9.55 0.82
CA ALA A 217 -10.43 9.65 -0.62
C ALA A 217 -10.42 11.10 -1.10
N HIS A 218 -10.99 12.04 -0.34
CA HIS A 218 -10.93 13.47 -0.67
C HIS A 218 -9.51 14.04 -0.67
N GLN A 219 -8.59 13.46 0.10
CA GLN A 219 -7.20 13.90 0.18
C GLN A 219 -6.26 13.19 -0.80
N ALA A 220 -6.73 12.15 -1.48
CA ALA A 220 -5.90 11.31 -2.34
C ALA A 220 -5.71 11.94 -3.73
N ASP A 221 -4.46 11.94 -4.22
CA ASP A 221 -4.14 12.38 -5.59
C ASP A 221 -4.43 11.28 -6.63
N LEU A 222 -4.54 10.03 -6.18
CA LEU A 222 -4.89 8.89 -7.01
C LEU A 222 -5.67 7.87 -6.19
N ILE A 223 -6.80 7.43 -6.72
CA ILE A 223 -7.63 6.37 -6.12
C ILE A 223 -7.64 5.19 -7.08
N MET A 224 -7.26 4.01 -6.58
CA MET A 224 -7.36 2.74 -7.32
C MET A 224 -8.30 1.80 -6.57
N SER A 225 -9.51 1.64 -7.11
CA SER A 225 -10.60 0.90 -6.48
C SER A 225 -10.83 -0.46 -7.13
N LEU A 226 -10.78 -1.51 -6.33
CA LEU A 226 -11.01 -2.89 -6.75
C LEU A 226 -12.39 -3.37 -6.32
N ARG A 227 -13.15 -3.86 -7.29
CA ARG A 227 -14.48 -4.45 -7.06
C ARG A 227 -14.66 -5.74 -7.84
N LEU A 228 -15.58 -6.57 -7.39
CA LEU A 228 -16.06 -7.71 -8.15
C LEU A 228 -16.83 -7.24 -9.39
N LEU A 229 -17.04 -8.14 -10.34
CA LEU A 229 -17.93 -7.88 -11.47
C LEU A 229 -19.38 -7.85 -10.99
N ASP A 230 -20.16 -6.90 -11.49
CA ASP A 230 -21.60 -6.79 -11.19
C ASP A 230 -22.39 -8.00 -11.70
N THR A 231 -21.85 -8.69 -12.72
CA THR A 231 -22.45 -9.89 -13.35
C THR A 231 -22.11 -11.20 -12.63
N GLY A 232 -21.29 -11.17 -11.57
CA GLY A 232 -20.85 -12.36 -10.84
C GLY A 232 -19.46 -12.87 -11.27
N THR A 233 -19.16 -14.14 -11.02
CA THR A 233 -17.81 -14.69 -11.25
C THR A 233 -17.55 -15.04 -12.72
N ALA A 234 -16.33 -14.80 -13.20
CA ALA A 234 -15.85 -15.26 -14.50
C ALA A 234 -14.52 -16.02 -14.35
N ASN A 235 -14.26 -17.00 -15.23
CA ASN A 235 -13.04 -17.83 -15.15
C ASN A 235 -11.76 -17.04 -15.44
N ASP A 236 -11.85 -16.06 -16.34
CA ASP A 236 -10.69 -15.31 -16.85
C ASP A 236 -10.67 -13.84 -16.39
N VAL A 237 -11.56 -13.46 -15.47
CA VAL A 237 -11.65 -12.10 -14.92
C VAL A 237 -11.87 -12.19 -13.41
N SER A 238 -10.95 -11.65 -12.63
CA SER A 238 -11.05 -11.61 -11.17
C SER A 238 -11.88 -10.43 -10.69
N GLY A 239 -11.87 -9.30 -11.41
CA GLY A 239 -12.64 -8.12 -11.02
C GLY A 239 -12.39 -6.91 -11.92
N VAL A 240 -12.86 -5.76 -11.43
CA VAL A 240 -12.73 -4.45 -12.05
C VAL A 240 -11.80 -3.59 -11.19
N LEU A 241 -10.86 -2.90 -11.85
CA LEU A 241 -10.04 -1.85 -11.28
C LEU A 241 -10.49 -0.51 -11.86
N ARG A 242 -11.01 0.38 -11.02
CA ARG A 242 -11.28 1.77 -11.37
C ARG A 242 -10.14 2.66 -10.87
N ILE A 243 -9.58 3.46 -11.76
CA ILE A 243 -8.56 4.45 -11.47
C ILE A 243 -9.22 5.82 -11.59
N THR A 244 -9.12 6.62 -10.54
CA THR A 244 -9.63 7.99 -10.48
C THR A 244 -8.51 8.91 -10.02
N ILE A 245 -8.26 9.95 -10.78
CA ILE A 245 -7.22 10.94 -10.49
C ILE A 245 -7.84 12.03 -9.61
N GLY A 246 -7.12 12.40 -8.56
CA GLY A 246 -7.50 13.49 -7.66
C GLY A 246 -7.39 14.86 -8.34
N ASP A 247 -7.66 15.92 -7.60
CA ASP A 247 -7.60 17.29 -8.13
C ASP A 247 -6.15 17.70 -8.40
N GLU A 248 -5.74 17.68 -9.68
CA GLU A 248 -4.39 18.07 -10.09
C GLU A 248 -4.26 19.60 -10.12
N THR A 249 -3.37 20.15 -9.29
CA THR A 249 -2.85 21.50 -9.55
C THR A 249 -2.08 21.52 -10.87
N GLU A 250 -2.22 22.60 -11.66
CA GLU A 250 -1.76 22.79 -13.06
C GLU A 250 -0.30 22.41 -13.38
N GLN A 251 0.54 22.08 -12.39
CA GLN A 251 1.94 21.68 -12.56
C GLN A 251 2.13 20.20 -12.94
N ASN A 252 1.10 19.36 -12.85
CA ASN A 252 1.19 17.90 -13.14
C ASN A 252 0.76 17.45 -14.55
N ILE A 253 0.39 18.40 -15.43
CA ILE A 253 -0.17 18.21 -16.80
C ILE A 253 0.74 17.37 -17.74
N GLN A 254 1.97 17.03 -17.34
CA GLN A 254 2.88 16.18 -18.12
C GLN A 254 2.63 14.67 -17.98
N LYS A 255 1.80 14.20 -17.03
CA LYS A 255 1.47 12.77 -16.91
C LYS A 255 0.26 12.41 -17.78
N ARG A 256 0.44 11.44 -18.68
CA ARG A 256 -0.60 10.79 -19.51
C ARG A 256 -1.55 9.90 -18.69
N THR A 257 -1.87 10.29 -17.47
CA THR A 257 -2.77 9.55 -16.60
C THR A 257 -4.16 10.13 -16.78
N GLU A 258 -5.11 9.27 -17.12
CA GLU A 258 -6.54 9.60 -17.19
C GLU A 258 -7.34 8.65 -16.30
N ASP A 259 -8.58 9.04 -15.98
CA ASP A 259 -9.53 8.14 -15.34
C ASP A 259 -9.78 6.91 -16.22
N ARG A 260 -9.67 5.71 -15.63
CA ARG A 260 -9.84 4.44 -16.36
C ARG A 260 -10.62 3.43 -15.57
N GLU A 261 -11.33 2.58 -16.31
CA GLU A 261 -11.93 1.37 -15.77
C GLU A 261 -11.41 0.16 -16.54
N LEU A 262 -10.73 -0.72 -15.82
CA LEU A 262 -10.00 -1.85 -16.37
C LEU A 262 -10.52 -3.15 -15.76
N LEU A 263 -10.42 -4.23 -16.52
CA LEU A 263 -10.60 -5.58 -16.02
C LEU A 263 -9.23 -6.14 -15.64
N TYR A 264 -9.21 -6.96 -14.58
CA TYR A 264 -7.98 -7.65 -14.19
C TYR A 264 -8.23 -9.12 -13.88
N PHE A 265 -7.17 -9.92 -14.05
CA PHE A 265 -7.13 -11.32 -13.70
C PHE A 265 -5.86 -11.62 -12.91
N VAL A 266 -6.02 -12.23 -11.74
CA VAL A 266 -4.93 -12.68 -10.87
C VAL A 266 -4.80 -14.21 -10.98
N GLY A 267 -3.70 -14.67 -11.55
CA GLY A 267 -3.36 -16.09 -11.65
C GLY A 267 -2.81 -16.65 -10.33
N GLY A 268 -2.91 -17.98 -10.17
CA GLY A 268 -2.40 -18.67 -8.98
C GLY A 268 -0.86 -18.61 -8.82
N ASP A 269 -0.14 -18.32 -9.89
CA ASP A 269 1.31 -18.11 -9.93
C ASP A 269 1.74 -16.69 -9.53
N GLY A 270 0.80 -15.80 -9.20
CA GLY A 270 1.06 -14.38 -8.92
C GLY A 270 1.15 -13.50 -10.17
N GLY A 271 0.96 -14.09 -11.36
CA GLY A 271 0.80 -13.36 -12.61
C GLY A 271 -0.48 -12.52 -12.58
N VAL A 272 -0.40 -11.30 -13.11
CA VAL A 272 -1.58 -10.42 -13.23
C VAL A 272 -1.69 -9.97 -14.67
N LYS A 273 -2.89 -10.04 -15.22
CA LYS A 273 -3.25 -9.46 -16.52
C LYS A 273 -4.25 -8.34 -16.29
N VAL A 274 -4.12 -7.27 -17.05
CA VAL A 274 -5.04 -6.12 -17.03
C VAL A 274 -5.39 -5.78 -18.47
N PHE A 275 -6.66 -5.53 -18.75
CA PHE A 275 -7.19 -5.32 -20.09
C PHE A 275 -8.39 -4.36 -20.05
N GLU A 276 -8.66 -3.71 -21.18
CA GLU A 276 -9.81 -2.82 -21.34
C GLU A 276 -11.10 -3.62 -21.50
N ARG A 277 -12.26 -3.03 -21.18
CA ARG A 277 -13.56 -3.67 -21.42
C ARG A 277 -13.81 -3.77 -22.93
N GLY A 278 -14.10 -4.97 -23.41
CA GLY A 278 -14.44 -5.22 -24.81
C GLY A 278 -13.28 -5.68 -25.71
N GLN A 279 -12.12 -5.99 -25.11
CA GLN A 279 -10.98 -6.62 -25.78
C GLN A 279 -10.95 -8.13 -25.59
#